data_AF-A0A6J2UFE9-F1
#
_entry.id   AF-A0A6J2UFE9-F1
#
_cell.length_a   1.000
_cell.length_b   1.000
_cell.length_c   1.000
_cell.angle_alpha   90.00
_cell.angle_beta   90.00
_cell.angle_gamma   90.00
#
_symmetry.space_group_name_H-M   'P 1'
#
loop_
_entity.id
_entity.type
_entity.pdbx_description
1 polymer ?
#
loop_
_entity_poly.entity_id
_entity_poly.type
_entity_poly.pdbx_seq_one_letter_code
_entity_poly.pdbx_strand_id
1 'polypeptide(L)'
;MAVYRGVVLIYLFIWLSAVCGNSNDLVLERSQIFKTLNGSSIDLSVHLDLGLLEHVVAGGGGGGNGNDNALTTPAPSLESIIRAEISGDWERSRFVLQLVNQTRTIQLKQAIYRALWQELRQSKQIYNPVKILEFYEQLEQQSQVPKGLLEEVYGIFLERGAELLSTPFYTNSQTANFPLVNALLLRLSFNTLDMLRDILAILYEIVLALNPPLSVANRLSNYSANILQLSFANLQLLDRPELQQDPPARLSVQRNLRELLEQPEFERNVETSVRQELYEQLPLDERTLYTAQKICLRNVTDDNAYIYECPQTYLICSNPQDAKKAAFYVQRGHNANGTLQFAFYSSYWRNRYIFREPTTTTSDYNSTTGISKNVYSRNAVYWWQVRHLEEGVALYDAGTSSAVLCGGNPLHRDGEEHHVYTRRAADFNLYRRECVWRVENCTEAT
;
A
#
# COMPACT_ATOMS: atom_id res chain seq x y z
N MET A 1 -3.88 -64.03 3.97
CA MET A 1 -3.90 -62.95 2.95
C MET A 1 -3.85 -61.58 3.65
N ALA A 2 -2.77 -61.31 4.41
CA ALA A 2 -2.64 -60.10 5.25
C ALA A 2 -1.17 -59.67 5.48
N VAL A 3 -0.26 -59.98 4.53
CA VAL A 3 1.17 -59.63 4.61
C VAL A 3 1.58 -58.62 3.51
N TYR A 4 0.66 -58.28 2.60
CA TYR A 4 0.96 -57.46 1.42
C TYR A 4 0.63 -55.95 1.55
N ARG A 5 0.25 -55.45 2.73
CA ARG A 5 -0.10 -54.02 2.91
C ARG A 5 0.97 -53.16 3.61
N GLY A 6 1.90 -53.76 4.37
CA GLY A 6 2.98 -53.03 5.05
C GLY A 6 4.18 -52.71 4.15
N VAL A 7 4.52 -53.61 3.22
CA VAL A 7 5.66 -53.45 2.30
C VAL A 7 5.38 -52.36 1.24
N VAL A 8 4.11 -52.11 0.90
CA VAL A 8 3.72 -51.12 -0.11
C VAL A 8 3.92 -49.68 0.37
N LEU A 9 3.79 -49.39 1.67
CA LEU A 9 3.97 -48.04 2.23
C LEU A 9 5.45 -47.66 2.39
N ILE A 10 6.31 -48.62 2.75
CA ILE A 10 7.76 -48.41 2.85
C ILE A 10 8.36 -48.25 1.44
N TYR A 11 7.91 -49.04 0.46
CA TYR A 11 8.31 -48.83 -0.93
C TYR A 11 7.75 -47.53 -1.51
N LEU A 12 6.54 -47.09 -1.16
CA LEU A 12 6.03 -45.77 -1.58
C LEU A 12 6.90 -44.63 -1.03
N PHE A 13 7.38 -44.75 0.21
CA PHE A 13 8.28 -43.80 0.86
C PHE A 13 9.66 -43.74 0.20
N ILE A 14 10.21 -44.89 -0.21
CA ILE A 14 11.49 -45.00 -0.93
C ILE A 14 11.34 -44.55 -2.40
N TRP A 15 10.17 -44.74 -3.02
CA TRP A 15 9.90 -44.32 -4.40
C TRP A 15 9.65 -42.80 -4.50
N LEU A 16 9.01 -42.19 -3.50
CA LEU A 16 8.77 -40.74 -3.47
C LEU A 16 10.05 -39.91 -3.27
N SER A 17 11.03 -40.43 -2.53
CA SER A 17 12.37 -39.84 -2.45
C SER A 17 13.18 -39.96 -3.75
N ALA A 18 12.91 -40.98 -4.57
CA ALA A 18 13.56 -41.16 -5.88
C ALA A 18 12.95 -40.26 -6.99
N VAL A 19 11.70 -39.82 -6.86
CA VAL A 19 11.01 -38.99 -7.87
C VAL A 19 11.21 -37.48 -7.64
N CYS A 20 11.59 -37.04 -6.44
CA CYS A 20 11.98 -35.66 -6.14
C CYS A 20 13.51 -35.54 -6.00
N GLY A 21 14.18 -35.33 -7.15
CA GLY A 21 15.63 -35.47 -7.33
C GLY A 21 16.57 -34.63 -6.44
N ASN A 22 17.68 -35.30 -6.12
CA ASN A 22 19.06 -34.85 -5.92
C ASN A 22 19.51 -34.01 -4.70
N SER A 23 18.64 -33.70 -3.73
CA SER A 23 19.10 -33.08 -2.47
C SER A 23 18.75 -33.85 -1.19
N ASN A 24 17.93 -34.91 -1.29
CA ASN A 24 17.25 -35.50 -0.13
C ASN A 24 17.92 -36.75 0.47
N ASP A 25 18.79 -37.45 -0.25
CA ASP A 25 19.41 -38.69 0.25
C ASP A 25 20.32 -38.45 1.47
N LEU A 26 21.03 -37.31 1.49
CA LEU A 26 21.86 -36.87 2.63
C LEU A 26 21.03 -36.38 3.82
N VAL A 27 19.79 -35.95 3.58
CA VAL A 27 18.87 -35.46 4.62
C VAL A 27 18.22 -36.63 5.35
N LEU A 28 17.86 -37.69 4.61
CA LEU A 28 17.26 -38.92 5.15
C LEU A 28 18.22 -39.71 6.05
N GLU A 29 19.51 -39.87 5.71
CA GLU A 29 20.50 -40.54 6.57
C GLU A 29 20.77 -39.77 7.89
N ARG A 30 20.51 -38.45 7.90
CA ARG A 30 20.72 -37.58 9.06
C ARG A 30 19.45 -37.35 9.88
N SER A 31 18.29 -37.82 9.43
CA SER A 31 17.03 -37.65 10.13
C SER A 31 16.98 -38.49 11.41
N GLN A 32 16.86 -37.82 12.55
CA GLN A 32 16.65 -38.42 13.87
C GLN A 32 15.26 -39.07 13.92
N ILE A 33 14.26 -38.47 13.26
CA ILE A 33 12.92 -39.05 13.13
C ILE A 33 13.00 -40.42 12.44
N PHE A 34 13.75 -40.51 11.33
CA PHE A 34 13.91 -41.77 10.60
C PHE A 34 14.70 -42.82 11.40
N LYS A 35 15.73 -42.42 12.16
CA LYS A 35 16.46 -43.33 13.06
C LYS A 35 15.60 -43.87 14.19
N THR A 36 14.71 -43.05 14.74
CA THR A 36 13.78 -43.46 15.81
C THR A 36 12.73 -44.43 15.27
N LEU A 37 12.26 -44.21 14.03
CA LEU A 37 11.31 -45.08 13.33
C LEU A 37 11.93 -46.40 12.84
N ASN A 38 13.22 -46.41 12.48
CA ASN A 38 13.92 -47.60 11.96
C ASN A 38 14.54 -48.47 13.07
N GLY A 39 14.79 -47.90 14.25
CA GLY A 39 15.25 -48.63 15.44
C GLY A 39 14.14 -49.41 16.16
N SER A 40 12.89 -49.24 15.77
CA SER A 40 11.73 -49.93 16.33
C SER A 40 11.10 -50.84 15.29
N SER A 41 11.40 -52.14 15.36
CA SER A 41 10.63 -53.18 14.67
C SER A 41 9.24 -53.29 15.30
N ILE A 42 8.38 -52.31 15.05
CA ILE A 42 7.01 -52.29 15.58
C ILE A 42 6.09 -51.92 14.43
N ASP A 43 5.16 -52.84 14.21
CA ASP A 43 3.95 -52.74 13.40
C ASP A 43 3.46 -51.29 13.28
N LEU A 44 3.43 -50.77 12.04
CA LEU A 44 3.04 -49.39 11.73
C LEU A 44 1.52 -49.16 11.87
N SER A 45 0.87 -49.92 12.76
CA SER A 45 -0.30 -49.51 13.51
C SER A 45 0.18 -48.86 14.81
N VAL A 46 0.99 -47.80 14.69
CA VAL A 46 1.48 -47.06 15.85
C VAL A 46 0.28 -46.36 16.49
N HIS A 47 -0.34 -47.07 17.44
CA HIS A 47 -0.68 -46.52 18.73
C HIS A 47 0.49 -45.62 19.18
N LEU A 48 0.46 -44.35 18.77
CA LEU A 48 0.86 -43.24 19.63
C LEU A 48 -0.21 -43.19 20.73
N ASP A 49 -0.29 -44.28 21.49
CA ASP A 49 -1.16 -44.39 22.63
C ASP A 49 -0.61 -43.42 23.66
N LEU A 50 -1.55 -42.68 24.22
CA LEU A 50 -1.60 -41.85 25.41
C LEU A 50 -0.59 -42.07 26.57
N GLY A 51 0.33 -43.05 26.53
CA GLY A 51 1.33 -43.29 27.59
C GLY A 51 2.39 -42.19 27.77
N LEU A 52 2.56 -41.28 26.79
CA LEU A 52 3.44 -40.11 26.92
C LEU A 52 2.74 -38.87 27.53
N LEU A 53 1.42 -38.93 27.76
CA LEU A 53 0.65 -37.87 28.42
C LEU A 53 0.34 -38.18 29.90
N GLU A 54 0.43 -39.42 30.36
CA GLU A 54 0.10 -39.77 31.75
C GLU A 54 1.25 -39.59 32.77
N HIS A 55 2.50 -39.44 32.34
CA HIS A 55 3.62 -39.27 33.27
C HIS A 55 3.85 -37.83 33.79
N VAL A 56 2.97 -36.88 33.47
CA VAL A 56 3.06 -35.49 33.99
C VAL A 56 2.06 -35.19 35.13
N VAL A 57 1.17 -36.12 35.52
CA VAL A 57 0.16 -35.84 36.57
C VAL A 57 0.21 -36.75 37.81
N ALA A 58 0.97 -37.85 37.85
CA ALA A 58 1.06 -38.70 39.05
C ALA A 58 2.35 -38.48 39.86
N GLY A 59 2.54 -37.25 40.36
CA GLY A 59 3.45 -37.01 41.48
C GLY A 59 2.73 -37.27 42.80
N GLY A 60 2.93 -38.43 43.43
CA GLY A 60 2.46 -38.65 44.79
C GLY A 60 2.39 -40.08 45.29
N GLY A 61 3.47 -40.54 45.93
CA GLY A 61 3.41 -41.41 47.11
C GLY A 61 3.49 -42.93 46.91
N GLY A 62 4.41 -43.56 47.66
CA GLY A 62 4.33 -44.98 48.03
C GLY A 62 5.62 -45.77 47.79
N GLY A 63 6.36 -46.06 48.86
CA GLY A 63 7.63 -46.78 48.83
C GLY A 63 7.54 -48.28 48.54
N GLY A 64 8.67 -48.84 48.14
CA GLY A 64 8.88 -50.29 47.99
C GLY A 64 10.29 -50.59 47.48
N ASN A 65 11.10 -51.26 48.31
CA ASN A 65 12.47 -51.70 48.04
C ASN A 65 12.62 -52.52 46.75
N GLY A 66 13.72 -52.29 46.02
CA GLY A 66 14.21 -53.21 45.00
C GLY A 66 15.28 -52.57 44.11
N ASN A 67 16.52 -53.05 44.21
CA ASN A 67 17.64 -52.68 43.36
C ASN A 67 17.31 -52.88 41.87
N ASP A 68 17.41 -51.82 41.06
CA ASP A 68 17.82 -51.89 39.66
C ASP A 68 18.32 -50.50 39.22
N ASN A 69 19.65 -50.35 39.16
CA ASN A 69 20.30 -49.21 38.49
C ASN A 69 20.20 -49.39 36.98
N ALA A 70 19.01 -49.18 36.41
CA ALA A 70 18.88 -48.76 35.03
C ALA A 70 18.77 -47.24 35.06
N LEU A 71 19.81 -46.56 34.57
CA LEU A 71 19.76 -45.13 34.29
C LEU A 71 18.78 -44.93 33.13
N THR A 72 17.47 -44.95 33.40
CA THR A 72 16.43 -44.58 32.45
C THR A 72 16.56 -43.09 32.22
N THR A 73 17.34 -42.72 31.21
CA THR A 73 17.21 -41.42 30.56
C THR A 73 15.74 -41.25 30.18
N PRO A 74 15.08 -40.17 30.62
CA PRO A 74 13.68 -39.95 30.27
C PRO A 74 13.56 -39.94 28.75
N ALA A 75 12.57 -40.68 28.23
CA ALA A 75 12.32 -40.73 26.80
C ALA A 75 12.15 -39.29 26.27
N PRO A 76 12.88 -38.90 25.22
CA PRO A 76 12.81 -37.54 24.70
C PRO A 76 11.36 -37.25 24.31
N SER A 77 10.83 -36.12 24.77
CA SER A 77 9.49 -35.68 24.37
C SER A 77 9.45 -35.54 22.85
N LEU A 78 8.31 -35.80 22.23
CA LEU A 78 8.11 -35.62 20.80
C LEU A 78 8.56 -34.22 20.33
N GLU A 79 8.30 -33.20 21.14
CA GLU A 79 8.77 -31.81 20.93
C GLU A 79 10.31 -31.76 20.82
N SER A 80 11.03 -32.43 21.71
CA SER A 80 12.50 -32.47 21.70
C SER A 80 13.08 -33.22 20.50
N ILE A 81 12.41 -34.28 20.02
CA ILE A 81 12.81 -35.03 18.81
C ILE A 81 12.62 -34.15 17.57
N ILE A 82 11.49 -33.46 17.46
CA ILE A 82 11.20 -32.54 16.36
C ILE A 82 12.19 -31.37 16.35
N ARG A 83 12.49 -30.81 17.52
CA ARG A 83 13.47 -29.72 17.65
C ARG A 83 14.89 -30.19 17.31
N ALA A 84 15.26 -31.41 17.67
CA ALA A 84 16.53 -32.00 17.26
C ALA A 84 16.66 -32.24 15.75
N GLU A 85 15.55 -32.50 15.05
CA GLU A 85 15.51 -32.65 13.59
C GLU A 85 15.80 -31.31 12.87
N ILE A 86 15.25 -30.23 13.40
CA ILE A 86 15.42 -28.87 12.87
C ILE A 86 16.81 -28.35 13.22
N SER A 87 17.27 -28.56 14.46
CA SER A 87 18.62 -28.20 14.94
C SER A 87 18.98 -26.73 14.63
N GLY A 88 18.02 -25.81 14.73
CA GLY A 88 18.20 -24.40 14.39
C GLY A 88 18.23 -24.05 12.89
N ASP A 89 18.17 -25.03 11.98
CA ASP A 89 18.05 -24.81 10.54
C ASP A 89 16.58 -24.76 10.12
N TRP A 90 16.04 -23.54 10.05
CA TRP A 90 14.62 -23.32 9.74
C TRP A 90 14.20 -23.89 8.38
N GLU A 91 15.09 -24.10 7.41
CA GLU A 91 14.70 -24.70 6.12
C GLU A 91 14.19 -26.14 6.29
N ARG A 92 14.65 -26.83 7.34
CA ARG A 92 14.18 -28.18 7.70
C ARG A 92 12.78 -28.20 8.29
N SER A 93 12.24 -27.06 8.70
CA SER A 93 10.85 -26.95 9.16
C SER A 93 9.85 -27.38 8.09
N ARG A 94 10.17 -27.19 6.80
CA ARG A 94 9.33 -27.61 5.67
C ARG A 94 9.15 -29.13 5.63
N PHE A 95 10.21 -29.89 5.93
CA PHE A 95 10.15 -31.34 6.02
C PHE A 95 9.27 -31.80 7.19
N VAL A 96 9.44 -31.15 8.35
CA VAL A 96 8.62 -31.41 9.54
C VAL A 96 7.14 -31.06 9.31
N LEU A 97 6.84 -30.03 8.54
CA LEU A 97 5.47 -29.67 8.16
C LEU A 97 4.87 -30.64 7.14
N GLN A 98 5.65 -31.23 6.24
CA GLN A 98 5.16 -32.30 5.36
C GLN A 98 4.74 -33.54 6.16
N LEU A 99 5.45 -33.86 7.24
CA LEU A 99 5.05 -34.93 8.17
C LEU A 99 3.67 -34.65 8.78
N VAL A 100 3.34 -33.39 9.10
CA VAL A 100 1.99 -33.02 9.61
C VAL A 100 0.89 -33.46 8.65
N ASN A 101 1.05 -33.25 7.34
CA ASN A 101 0.04 -33.65 6.34
C ASN A 101 -0.17 -35.17 6.29
N GLN A 102 0.83 -35.96 6.68
CA GLN A 102 0.77 -37.42 6.67
C GLN A 102 0.26 -38.00 8.00
N THR A 103 0.33 -37.23 9.08
CA THR A 103 -0.18 -37.65 10.39
C THR A 103 -1.71 -37.58 10.44
N ARG A 104 -2.34 -38.62 11.01
CA ARG A 104 -3.80 -38.68 11.20
C ARG A 104 -4.25 -38.18 12.57
N THR A 105 -3.33 -38.12 13.53
CA THR A 105 -3.61 -37.80 14.93
C THR A 105 -3.56 -36.29 15.17
N ILE A 106 -4.67 -35.70 15.61
CA ILE A 106 -4.78 -34.26 15.86
C ILE A 106 -3.79 -33.80 16.93
N GLN A 107 -3.61 -34.57 18.02
CA GLN A 107 -2.67 -34.23 19.09
C GLN A 107 -1.22 -34.16 18.58
N LEU A 108 -0.84 -35.07 17.68
CA LEU A 108 0.49 -35.10 17.07
C LEU A 108 0.72 -33.85 16.20
N LYS A 109 -0.27 -33.46 15.39
CA LYS A 109 -0.20 -32.23 14.58
C LYS A 109 -0.02 -31.00 15.45
N GLN A 110 -0.82 -30.88 16.51
CA GLN A 110 -0.74 -29.77 17.45
C GLN A 110 0.62 -29.70 18.16
N ALA A 111 1.17 -30.85 18.56
CA ALA A 111 2.50 -30.92 19.14
C ALA A 111 3.58 -30.49 18.14
N ILE A 112 3.47 -30.89 16.88
CA ILE A 112 4.40 -30.47 15.82
C ILE A 112 4.34 -28.95 15.60
N TYR A 113 3.15 -28.35 15.50
CA TYR A 113 3.02 -26.90 15.32
C TYR A 113 3.62 -26.12 16.50
N ARG A 114 3.38 -26.56 17.73
CA ARG A 114 3.97 -25.93 18.93
C ARG A 114 5.49 -26.08 18.98
N ALA A 115 6.01 -27.25 18.65
CA ALA A 115 7.45 -27.50 18.61
C ALA A 115 8.13 -26.61 17.56
N LEU A 116 7.53 -26.48 16.38
CA LEU A 116 8.00 -25.57 15.32
C LEU A 116 7.99 -24.11 15.77
N TRP A 117 6.91 -23.68 16.43
CA TRP A 117 6.83 -22.32 16.97
C TRP A 117 7.91 -22.04 18.02
N GLN A 118 8.12 -22.96 18.96
CA GLN A 118 9.18 -22.82 19.97
C GLN A 118 10.57 -22.82 19.34
N GLU A 119 10.80 -23.63 18.31
CA GLU A 119 12.08 -23.65 17.60
C GLU A 119 12.32 -22.32 16.87
N LEU A 120 11.30 -21.72 16.25
CA LEU A 120 11.38 -20.39 15.64
C LEU A 120 11.77 -19.32 16.68
N ARG A 121 11.18 -19.40 17.89
CA ARG A 121 11.52 -18.52 19.03
C ARG A 121 12.97 -18.69 19.50
N GLN A 122 13.43 -19.93 19.66
CA GLN A 122 14.74 -20.22 20.25
C GLN A 122 15.91 -20.05 19.28
N SER A 123 15.70 -20.33 17.99
CA SER A 123 16.69 -20.15 16.92
C SER A 123 16.93 -18.68 16.53
N LYS A 124 16.33 -17.72 17.26
CA LYS A 124 16.34 -16.27 16.98
C LYS A 124 15.80 -15.90 15.58
N GLN A 125 15.16 -16.84 14.88
CA GLN A 125 14.52 -16.56 13.60
C GLN A 125 13.25 -15.72 13.76
N ILE A 126 12.73 -15.62 14.99
CA ILE A 126 11.61 -14.74 15.37
C ILE A 126 11.85 -13.25 15.08
N TYR A 127 13.11 -12.82 14.90
CA TYR A 127 13.41 -11.45 14.51
C TYR A 127 13.28 -11.18 13.01
N ASN A 128 12.94 -12.20 12.21
CA ASN A 128 12.67 -12.08 10.78
C ASN A 128 11.16 -12.24 10.49
N PRO A 129 10.41 -11.13 10.31
CA PRO A 129 8.97 -11.17 10.06
C PRO A 129 8.57 -11.99 8.82
N VAL A 130 9.44 -12.08 7.80
CA VAL A 130 9.16 -12.88 6.60
C VAL A 130 9.05 -14.36 6.95
N LYS A 131 9.88 -14.86 7.87
CA LYS A 131 9.81 -16.26 8.32
C LYS A 131 8.59 -16.53 9.18
N ILE A 132 8.17 -15.54 9.99
CA ILE A 132 6.94 -15.66 10.78
C ILE A 132 5.72 -15.66 9.86
N LEU A 133 5.69 -14.79 8.85
CA LEU A 133 4.62 -14.76 7.83
C LEU A 133 4.54 -16.10 7.08
N GLU A 134 5.67 -16.65 6.65
CA GLU A 134 5.70 -17.96 5.99
C GLU A 134 5.13 -19.07 6.88
N PHE A 135 5.45 -19.04 8.17
CA PHE A 135 4.90 -19.99 9.13
C PHE A 135 3.40 -19.77 9.34
N TYR A 136 2.95 -18.52 9.47
CA TYR A 136 1.53 -18.16 9.58
C TYR A 136 0.73 -18.65 8.36
N GLU A 137 1.19 -18.34 7.14
CA GLU A 137 0.57 -18.77 5.88
C GLU A 137 0.42 -20.31 5.81
N GLN A 138 1.42 -21.04 6.31
CA GLN A 138 1.39 -22.50 6.37
C GLN A 138 0.41 -23.04 7.42
N LEU A 139 0.30 -22.38 8.58
CA LEU A 139 -0.66 -22.75 9.62
C LEU A 139 -2.10 -22.43 9.21
N GLU A 140 -2.34 -21.28 8.56
CA GLU A 140 -3.67 -20.84 8.15
C GLU A 140 -4.35 -21.82 7.17
N GLN A 141 -3.55 -22.49 6.34
CA GLN A 141 -4.03 -23.53 5.41
C GLN A 141 -4.49 -24.83 6.11
N GLN A 142 -4.26 -24.97 7.41
CA GLN A 142 -4.43 -26.21 8.14
C GLN A 142 -5.62 -26.11 9.11
N SER A 143 -6.68 -26.88 8.83
CA SER A 143 -7.94 -26.84 9.61
C SER A 143 -7.81 -27.31 11.07
N GLN A 144 -6.68 -27.89 11.46
CA GLN A 144 -6.46 -28.52 12.77
C GLN A 144 -5.49 -27.72 13.66
N VAL A 145 -5.12 -26.50 13.25
CA VAL A 145 -4.29 -25.59 14.05
C VAL A 145 -5.11 -25.03 15.22
N PRO A 146 -4.58 -25.05 16.46
CA PRO A 146 -5.25 -24.40 17.58
C PRO A 146 -5.37 -22.89 17.33
N LYS A 147 -6.59 -22.33 17.46
CA LYS A 147 -6.84 -20.89 17.21
C LYS A 147 -5.88 -19.97 17.97
N GLY A 148 -5.68 -20.23 19.27
CA GLY A 148 -4.76 -19.43 20.07
C GLY A 148 -3.30 -19.47 19.61
N LEU A 149 -2.85 -20.55 18.95
CA LEU A 149 -1.51 -20.59 18.36
C LEU A 149 -1.45 -19.73 17.09
N LEU A 150 -2.46 -19.81 16.23
CA LEU A 150 -2.54 -19.00 15.02
C LEU A 150 -2.59 -17.49 15.36
N GLU A 151 -3.39 -17.12 16.36
CA GLU A 151 -3.49 -15.75 16.90
C GLU A 151 -2.16 -15.28 17.51
N GLU A 152 -1.48 -16.12 18.30
CA GLU A 152 -0.16 -15.79 18.87
C GLU A 152 0.88 -15.53 17.76
N VAL A 153 0.95 -16.42 16.76
CA VAL A 153 1.89 -16.27 15.63
C VAL A 153 1.59 -14.99 14.85
N TYR A 154 0.31 -14.70 14.61
CA TYR A 154 -0.12 -13.49 13.92
C TYR A 154 0.24 -12.23 14.70
N GLY A 155 -0.07 -12.15 16.00
CA GLY A 155 0.27 -11.01 16.84
C GLY A 155 1.78 -10.72 16.85
N ILE A 156 2.61 -11.77 16.99
CA ILE A 156 4.07 -11.63 16.94
C ILE A 156 4.54 -11.20 15.54
N PHE A 157 3.92 -11.69 14.46
CA PHE A 157 4.20 -11.22 13.11
C PHE A 157 3.94 -9.73 12.97
N LEU A 158 2.80 -9.24 13.46
CA LEU A 158 2.45 -7.82 13.40
C LEU A 158 3.47 -6.96 14.16
N GLU A 159 3.79 -7.33 15.41
CA GLU A 159 4.77 -6.62 16.25
C GLU A 159 6.15 -6.56 15.58
N ARG A 160 6.68 -7.72 15.16
CA ARG A 160 8.00 -7.79 14.53
C ARG A 160 8.03 -7.13 13.15
N GLY A 161 6.92 -7.22 12.42
CA GLY A 161 6.72 -6.51 11.15
C GLY A 161 6.81 -5.01 11.36
N ALA A 162 6.09 -4.47 12.35
CA ALA A 162 6.11 -3.05 12.69
C ALA A 162 7.50 -2.59 13.14
N GLU A 163 8.18 -3.35 14.01
CA GLU A 163 9.56 -3.08 14.39
C GLU A 163 10.50 -3.01 13.17
N LEU A 164 10.44 -3.98 12.27
CA LEU A 164 11.27 -3.97 11.05
C LEU A 164 10.95 -2.78 10.16
N LEU A 165 9.66 -2.51 9.92
CA LEU A 165 9.18 -1.40 9.09
C LEU A 165 9.40 -0.03 9.71
N SER A 166 9.76 0.05 11.01
CA SER A 166 10.16 1.31 11.66
C SER A 166 11.57 1.76 11.25
N THR A 167 12.42 0.84 10.78
CA THR A 167 13.82 1.12 10.44
C THR A 167 14.03 2.32 9.49
N PRO A 168 13.27 2.46 8.37
CA PRO A 168 13.41 3.59 7.46
C PRO A 168 13.11 4.96 8.10
N PHE A 169 12.36 4.99 9.21
CA PHE A 169 12.06 6.23 9.92
C PHE A 169 13.20 6.72 10.81
N TYR A 170 14.23 5.91 11.06
CA TYR A 170 15.39 6.31 11.87
C TYR A 170 16.61 6.73 11.03
N THR A 171 16.51 6.69 9.69
CA THR A 171 17.53 7.23 8.79
C THR A 171 17.14 8.59 8.24
N ASN A 172 18.13 9.45 8.03
CA ASN A 172 17.97 10.72 7.31
C ASN A 172 18.24 10.56 5.80
N SER A 173 18.74 9.41 5.36
CA SER A 173 19.09 9.18 3.96
C SER A 173 17.88 8.67 3.18
N GLN A 174 17.49 9.41 2.14
CA GLN A 174 16.45 9.02 1.18
C GLN A 174 16.88 7.89 0.25
N THR A 175 18.20 7.60 0.17
CA THR A 175 18.76 6.53 -0.66
C THR A 175 19.15 5.30 0.17
N ALA A 176 18.81 5.29 1.46
CA ALA A 176 19.05 4.13 2.31
C ALA A 176 18.24 2.93 1.80
N ASN A 177 18.93 1.82 1.57
CA ASN A 177 18.30 0.58 1.14
C ASN A 177 18.17 -0.37 2.33
N PHE A 178 16.97 -0.92 2.52
CA PHE A 178 16.66 -1.86 3.59
C PHE A 178 16.17 -3.18 2.98
N PRO A 179 17.07 -4.12 2.63
CA PRO A 179 16.69 -5.35 1.92
C PRO A 179 15.59 -6.18 2.62
N LEU A 180 15.63 -6.26 3.95
CA LEU A 180 14.62 -6.99 4.73
C LEU A 180 13.26 -6.28 4.76
N VAL A 181 13.25 -4.94 4.81
CA VAL A 181 12.02 -4.14 4.69
C VAL A 181 11.42 -4.35 3.31
N ASN A 182 12.23 -4.26 2.25
CA ASN A 182 11.78 -4.47 0.88
C ASN A 182 11.21 -5.88 0.69
N ALA A 183 11.87 -6.91 1.24
CA ALA A 183 11.39 -8.28 1.17
C ALA A 183 10.04 -8.46 1.86
N LEU A 184 9.85 -7.87 3.04
CA LEU A 184 8.57 -7.89 3.76
C LEU A 184 7.48 -7.14 2.99
N LEU A 185 7.77 -5.93 2.52
CA LEU A 185 6.80 -5.13 1.75
C LEU A 185 6.39 -5.82 0.45
N LEU A 186 7.30 -6.51 -0.24
CA LEU A 186 6.96 -7.31 -1.43
C LEU A 186 5.99 -8.46 -1.10
N ARG A 187 6.15 -9.10 0.06
CA ARG A 187 5.22 -10.14 0.55
C ARG A 187 3.87 -9.58 1.01
N LEU A 188 3.86 -8.36 1.53
CA LEU A 188 2.66 -7.63 1.96
C LEU A 188 1.91 -6.96 0.79
N SER A 189 1.71 -7.69 -0.31
CA SER A 189 1.07 -7.19 -1.53
C SER A 189 -0.25 -7.89 -1.84
N PHE A 190 -1.16 -7.20 -2.55
CA PHE A 190 -2.51 -7.57 -3.05
C PHE A 190 -3.40 -8.47 -2.15
N ASN A 191 -2.95 -9.67 -1.77
CA ASN A 191 -3.69 -10.64 -0.94
C ASN A 191 -3.44 -10.50 0.57
N THR A 192 -2.46 -9.71 0.99
CA THR A 192 -2.07 -9.53 2.41
C THR A 192 -2.14 -8.06 2.85
N LEU A 193 -2.93 -7.24 2.13
CA LEU A 193 -3.10 -5.81 2.42
C LEU A 193 -3.75 -5.54 3.78
N ASP A 194 -4.63 -6.43 4.26
CA ASP A 194 -5.21 -6.30 5.60
C ASP A 194 -4.13 -6.43 6.68
N MET A 195 -3.20 -7.38 6.52
CA MET A 195 -2.06 -7.53 7.43
C MET A 195 -1.16 -6.30 7.42
N LEU A 196 -1.01 -5.64 6.25
CA LEU A 196 -0.26 -4.39 6.15
C LEU A 196 -0.92 -3.28 6.98
N ARG A 197 -2.24 -3.13 6.91
CA ARG A 197 -2.98 -2.13 7.70
C ARG A 197 -2.79 -2.37 9.20
N ASP A 198 -2.82 -3.62 9.64
CA ASP A 198 -2.59 -3.97 11.04
C ASP A 198 -1.15 -3.69 11.48
N ILE A 199 -0.15 -3.99 10.63
CA ILE A 199 1.25 -3.63 10.88
C ILE A 199 1.43 -2.11 10.97
N LEU A 200 0.81 -1.35 10.05
CA LEU A 200 0.89 0.10 10.03
C LEU A 200 0.31 0.74 11.29
N ALA A 201 -0.75 0.16 11.87
CA ALA A 201 -1.32 0.62 13.13
C ALA A 201 -0.29 0.58 14.27
N ILE A 202 0.39 -0.56 14.43
CA ILE A 202 1.45 -0.74 15.44
C ILE A 202 2.68 0.09 15.10
N LEU A 203 3.06 0.16 13.81
CA LEU A 203 4.19 0.94 13.34
C LEU A 203 4.06 2.41 13.77
N TYR A 204 2.89 3.01 13.57
CA TYR A 204 2.67 4.41 13.94
C TYR A 204 2.72 4.65 15.43
N GLU A 205 2.27 3.71 16.26
CA GLU A 205 2.47 3.78 17.71
C GLU A 205 3.96 3.82 18.06
N ILE A 206 4.78 2.98 17.42
CA ILE A 206 6.24 2.93 17.65
C ILE A 206 6.91 4.24 17.19
N VAL A 207 6.68 4.66 15.94
CA VAL A 207 7.44 5.78 15.37
C VAL A 207 6.99 7.14 15.91
N LEU A 208 5.70 7.33 16.22
CA LEU A 208 5.18 8.58 16.80
C LEU A 208 5.51 8.71 18.29
N ALA A 209 5.72 7.59 19.02
CA ALA A 209 6.22 7.64 20.39
C ALA A 209 7.66 8.17 20.49
N LEU A 210 8.46 7.95 19.44
CA LEU A 210 9.89 8.27 19.42
C LEU A 210 10.27 9.49 18.58
N ASN A 211 9.41 9.89 17.64
CA ASN A 211 9.69 10.98 16.70
C ASN A 211 8.52 11.98 16.63
N PRO A 212 8.80 13.27 16.39
CA PRO A 212 7.75 14.24 16.11
C PRO A 212 6.91 13.86 14.88
N PRO A 213 5.59 14.11 14.86
CA PRO A 213 4.71 13.76 13.74
C PRO A 213 5.20 14.29 12.38
N LEU A 214 5.70 15.54 12.34
CA LEU A 214 6.29 16.11 11.13
C LEU A 214 7.48 15.30 10.59
N SER A 215 8.33 14.77 11.48
CA SER A 215 9.48 13.94 11.08
C SER A 215 9.00 12.63 10.44
N VAL A 216 7.99 11.99 11.03
CA VAL A 216 7.38 10.77 10.50
C VAL A 216 6.77 11.02 9.12
N ALA A 217 5.96 12.08 8.97
CA ALA A 217 5.35 12.46 7.70
C ALA A 217 6.38 12.72 6.58
N ASN A 218 7.48 13.43 6.90
CA ASN A 218 8.54 13.72 5.94
C ASN A 218 9.33 12.48 5.50
N ARG A 219 9.43 11.46 6.36
CA ARG A 219 10.17 10.22 6.08
C ARG A 219 9.31 9.12 5.48
N LEU A 220 7.99 9.31 5.43
CA LEU A 220 7.07 8.34 4.87
C LEU A 220 7.34 8.07 3.38
N SER A 221 7.93 9.01 2.65
CA SER A 221 8.40 8.78 1.27
C SER A 221 9.52 7.74 1.17
N ASN A 222 10.27 7.49 2.25
CA ASN A 222 11.28 6.42 2.30
C ASN A 222 10.65 5.03 2.48
N TYR A 223 9.37 4.98 2.83
CA TYR A 223 8.59 3.75 2.94
C TYR A 223 8.04 3.40 1.55
N SER A 224 8.74 2.56 0.77
CA SER A 224 8.17 2.13 -0.51
C SER A 224 8.57 0.73 -0.96
N ALA A 225 7.56 -0.03 -1.41
CA ALA A 225 7.72 -1.08 -2.41
C ALA A 225 6.75 -0.91 -3.59
N ASN A 226 5.60 -0.24 -3.40
CA ASN A 226 4.71 0.20 -4.48
C ASN A 226 3.80 1.36 -4.03
N ILE A 227 3.08 1.96 -4.99
CA ILE A 227 2.22 3.13 -4.78
C ILE A 227 0.96 2.85 -3.93
N LEU A 228 0.42 1.63 -4.00
CA LEU A 228 -0.76 1.23 -3.23
C LEU A 228 -0.44 1.17 -1.72
N GLN A 229 0.70 0.60 -1.36
CA GLN A 229 1.16 0.54 0.03
C GLN A 229 1.46 1.94 0.58
N LEU A 230 2.09 2.80 -0.21
CA LEU A 230 2.35 4.18 0.18
C LEU A 230 1.04 4.97 0.33
N SER A 231 0.02 4.67 -0.48
CA SER A 231 -1.33 5.22 -0.33
C SER A 231 -1.96 4.84 1.02
N PHE A 232 -1.93 3.56 1.39
CA PHE A 232 -2.42 3.10 2.69
C PHE A 232 -1.67 3.72 3.86
N ALA A 233 -0.35 3.79 3.77
CA ALA A 233 0.48 4.38 4.79
C ALA A 233 0.12 5.87 5.01
N ASN A 234 -0.06 6.65 3.93
CA ASN A 234 -0.46 8.06 4.07
C ASN A 234 -1.88 8.22 4.64
N LEU A 235 -2.85 7.41 4.17
CA LEU A 235 -4.23 7.46 4.69
C LEU A 235 -4.28 7.15 6.19
N GLN A 236 -3.65 6.05 6.61
CA GLN A 236 -3.70 5.63 8.00
C GLN A 236 -2.90 6.55 8.93
N LEU A 237 -1.83 7.19 8.42
CA LEU A 237 -1.14 8.23 9.17
C LEU A 237 -2.02 9.48 9.36
N LEU A 238 -2.84 9.84 8.37
CA LEU A 238 -3.74 11.00 8.44
C LEU A 238 -4.83 10.83 9.52
N ASP A 239 -5.27 9.60 9.75
CA ASP A 239 -6.25 9.25 10.78
C ASP A 239 -5.70 9.31 12.22
N ARG A 240 -4.38 9.49 12.38
CA ARG A 240 -3.72 9.50 13.70
C ARG A 240 -4.04 10.78 14.49
N PRO A 241 -4.47 10.68 15.76
CA PRO A 241 -4.78 11.85 16.59
C PRO A 241 -3.56 12.76 16.81
N GLU A 242 -2.36 12.19 16.83
CA GLU A 242 -1.10 12.92 16.96
C GLU A 242 -0.88 13.88 15.79
N LEU A 243 -1.31 13.50 14.58
CA LEU A 243 -1.25 14.38 13.41
C LEU A 243 -2.32 15.46 13.44
N GLN A 244 -3.51 15.16 13.95
CA GLN A 244 -4.60 16.14 14.01
C GLN A 244 -4.22 17.40 14.82
N GLN A 245 -3.28 17.25 15.76
CA GLN A 245 -2.76 18.31 16.62
C GLN A 245 -1.50 19.01 16.06
N ASP A 246 -0.93 18.54 14.95
CA ASP A 246 0.30 19.07 14.33
C ASP A 246 0.02 19.55 12.89
N PRO A 247 -0.35 20.84 12.69
CA PRO A 247 -0.66 21.37 11.36
C PRO A 247 0.49 21.24 10.35
N PRO A 248 1.77 21.51 10.70
CA PRO A 248 2.89 21.21 9.82
C PRO A 248 2.95 19.75 9.35
N ALA A 249 2.73 18.78 10.25
CA ALA A 249 2.72 17.36 9.87
C ALA A 249 1.60 17.03 8.89
N ARG A 250 0.38 17.56 9.13
CA ARG A 250 -0.76 17.40 8.22
C ARG A 250 -0.48 17.96 6.83
N LEU A 251 0.11 19.15 6.75
CA LEU A 251 0.49 19.75 5.47
C LEU A 251 1.51 18.88 4.72
N SER A 252 2.45 18.26 5.45
CA SER A 252 3.41 17.33 4.85
C SER A 252 2.74 16.07 4.30
N VAL A 253 1.81 15.45 5.05
CA VAL A 253 1.02 14.32 4.54
C VAL A 253 0.16 14.72 3.34
N GLN A 254 -0.50 15.87 3.37
CA GLN A 254 -1.25 16.38 2.22
C GLN A 254 -0.39 16.56 0.98
N ARG A 255 0.86 17.02 1.14
CA ARG A 255 1.81 17.08 0.03
C ARG A 255 2.16 15.68 -0.48
N ASN A 256 2.44 14.71 0.40
CA ASN A 256 2.69 13.33 -0.01
C ASN A 256 1.50 12.74 -0.80
N LEU A 257 0.27 13.03 -0.36
CA LEU A 257 -0.95 12.62 -1.08
C LEU A 257 -0.99 13.22 -2.48
N ARG A 258 -0.66 14.51 -2.65
CA ARG A 258 -0.58 15.13 -3.99
C ARG A 258 0.50 14.50 -4.86
N GLU A 259 1.68 14.26 -4.30
CA GLU A 259 2.78 13.59 -5.01
C GLU A 259 2.38 12.18 -5.48
N LEU A 260 1.56 11.46 -4.71
CA LEU A 260 0.98 10.18 -5.14
C LEU A 260 0.03 10.33 -6.33
N LEU A 261 -0.89 11.31 -6.27
CA LEU A 261 -1.86 11.58 -7.34
C LEU A 261 -1.20 12.03 -8.65
N GLU A 262 -0.03 12.66 -8.56
CA GLU A 262 0.75 13.09 -9.70
C GLU A 262 1.50 11.92 -10.40
N GLN A 263 1.60 10.73 -9.79
CA GLN A 263 2.32 9.61 -10.40
C GLN A 263 1.56 9.02 -11.62
N PRO A 264 2.24 8.73 -12.74
CA PRO A 264 1.60 8.21 -13.96
C PRO A 264 0.80 6.91 -13.78
N GLU A 265 1.27 6.01 -12.92
CA GLU A 265 0.65 4.70 -12.72
C GLU A 265 -0.40 4.70 -11.60
N PHE A 266 -0.70 5.85 -10.98
CA PHE A 266 -1.60 5.94 -9.83
C PHE A 266 -3.00 5.41 -10.13
N GLU A 267 -3.63 5.90 -11.20
CA GLU A 267 -4.99 5.50 -11.59
C GLU A 267 -5.11 4.01 -11.95
N ARG A 268 -3.99 3.39 -12.33
CA ARG A 268 -3.93 1.98 -12.75
C ARG A 268 -3.62 1.04 -11.58
N ASN A 269 -2.70 1.44 -10.69
CA ASN A 269 -2.15 0.58 -9.66
C ASN A 269 -2.79 0.77 -8.28
N VAL A 270 -3.66 1.77 -8.12
CA VAL A 270 -4.41 2.00 -6.88
C VAL A 270 -5.88 1.64 -7.09
N GLU A 271 -6.39 0.77 -6.22
CA GLU A 271 -7.77 0.31 -6.27
C GLU A 271 -8.77 1.48 -6.14
N THR A 272 -9.94 1.36 -6.79
CA THR A 272 -10.94 2.43 -6.82
C THR A 272 -11.40 2.87 -5.44
N SER A 273 -11.59 1.95 -4.49
CA SER A 273 -11.96 2.25 -3.11
C SER A 273 -10.94 3.17 -2.44
N VAL A 274 -9.66 2.79 -2.49
CA VAL A 274 -8.54 3.57 -1.93
C VAL A 274 -8.40 4.92 -2.62
N ARG A 275 -8.61 4.99 -3.95
CA ARG A 275 -8.61 6.26 -4.68
C ARG A 275 -9.68 7.21 -4.17
N GLN A 276 -10.90 6.72 -3.92
CA GLN A 276 -11.97 7.57 -3.38
C GLN A 276 -11.61 8.09 -1.98
N GLU A 277 -11.10 7.23 -1.10
CA GLU A 277 -10.63 7.64 0.23
C GLU A 277 -9.55 8.73 0.14
N LEU A 278 -8.59 8.60 -0.78
CA LEU A 278 -7.55 9.61 -1.03
C LEU A 278 -8.14 10.93 -1.53
N TYR A 279 -9.07 10.89 -2.48
CA TYR A 279 -9.72 12.09 -3.01
C TYR A 279 -10.53 12.83 -1.95
N GLU A 280 -11.13 12.12 -1.00
CA GLU A 280 -11.88 12.71 0.11
C GLU A 280 -11.01 13.58 1.02
N GLN A 281 -9.70 13.30 1.09
CA GLN A 281 -8.74 14.08 1.88
C GLN A 281 -8.27 15.36 1.20
N LEU A 282 -8.65 15.59 -0.06
CA LEU A 282 -8.24 16.78 -0.82
C LEU A 282 -9.20 17.96 -0.59
N PRO A 283 -8.72 19.21 -0.72
CA PRO A 283 -9.57 20.39 -0.78
C PRO A 283 -10.66 20.27 -1.87
N LEU A 284 -11.80 20.92 -1.66
CA LEU A 284 -12.98 20.77 -2.53
C LEU A 284 -12.69 20.98 -4.02
N ASP A 285 -12.01 22.07 -4.38
CA ASP A 285 -11.70 22.40 -5.77
C ASP A 285 -10.79 21.32 -6.41
N GLU A 286 -9.81 20.82 -5.66
CA GLU A 286 -8.88 19.78 -6.07
C GLU A 286 -9.59 18.43 -6.21
N ARG A 287 -10.35 18.00 -5.19
CA ARG A 287 -11.17 16.79 -5.21
C ARG A 287 -12.11 16.76 -6.42
N THR A 288 -12.71 17.90 -6.76
CA THR A 288 -13.64 18.01 -7.88
C THR A 288 -12.96 17.72 -9.22
N LEU A 289 -11.69 18.09 -9.41
CA LEU A 289 -10.93 17.77 -10.63
C LEU A 289 -10.73 16.26 -10.84
N TYR A 290 -10.67 15.47 -9.76
CA TYR A 290 -10.46 14.02 -9.83
C TYR A 290 -11.76 13.23 -9.90
N THR A 291 -12.82 13.73 -9.27
CA THR A 291 -14.07 12.99 -9.02
C THR A 291 -15.25 13.39 -9.91
N ALA A 292 -15.32 14.64 -10.36
CA ALA A 292 -16.45 15.11 -11.16
C ALA A 292 -16.37 14.63 -12.61
N GLN A 293 -17.51 14.29 -13.20
CA GLN A 293 -17.59 13.97 -14.63
C GLN A 293 -17.45 15.23 -15.48
N LYS A 294 -18.10 16.32 -15.05
CA LYS A 294 -17.98 17.65 -15.66
C LYS A 294 -17.77 18.70 -14.57
N ILE A 295 -17.01 19.73 -14.89
CA ILE A 295 -16.73 20.85 -14.01
C ILE A 295 -17.20 22.17 -14.63
N CYS A 296 -17.43 23.16 -13.79
CA CYS A 296 -17.43 24.56 -14.17
C CYS A 296 -16.26 25.27 -13.53
N LEU A 297 -15.69 26.24 -14.24
CA LEU A 297 -14.63 27.10 -13.74
C LEU A 297 -15.22 28.49 -13.48
N ARG A 298 -15.16 28.94 -12.23
CA ARG A 298 -15.65 30.27 -11.83
C ARG A 298 -14.51 31.13 -11.31
N ASN A 299 -14.39 32.35 -11.78
CA ASN A 299 -13.35 33.24 -11.28
C ASN A 299 -13.61 33.64 -9.83
N VAL A 300 -12.56 33.81 -9.01
CA VAL A 300 -12.72 34.21 -7.60
C VAL A 300 -13.05 35.69 -7.40
N THR A 301 -13.04 36.51 -8.46
CA THR A 301 -13.41 37.92 -8.36
C THR A 301 -14.92 38.13 -8.22
N ASP A 302 -15.74 37.23 -8.75
CA ASP A 302 -17.20 37.40 -8.82
C ASP A 302 -17.92 36.04 -8.79
N ASP A 303 -19.04 35.96 -8.07
CA ASP A 303 -19.81 34.74 -7.87
C ASP A 303 -20.55 34.24 -9.12
N ASN A 304 -20.65 35.05 -10.17
CA ASN A 304 -21.25 34.68 -11.45
C ASN A 304 -20.25 34.64 -12.61
N ALA A 305 -18.96 34.93 -12.39
CA ALA A 305 -17.95 34.95 -13.45
C ALA A 305 -17.49 33.54 -13.87
N TYR A 306 -18.42 32.75 -14.41
CA TYR A 306 -18.13 31.43 -14.98
C TYR A 306 -17.49 31.55 -16.36
N ILE A 307 -16.55 30.67 -16.65
CA ILE A 307 -16.07 30.47 -18.01
C ILE A 307 -17.19 29.85 -18.85
N TYR A 308 -17.45 30.44 -20.01
CA TYR A 308 -18.27 29.84 -21.06
C TYR A 308 -17.71 30.14 -22.46
N GLU A 309 -18.25 29.46 -23.46
CA GLU A 309 -17.84 29.61 -24.86
C GLU A 309 -18.74 30.61 -25.57
N CYS A 310 -18.16 31.68 -26.10
CA CYS A 310 -18.87 32.65 -26.92
C CYS A 310 -19.23 32.03 -28.29
N PRO A 311 -20.53 31.84 -28.63
CA PRO A 311 -20.93 31.06 -29.81
C PRO A 311 -20.46 31.63 -31.15
N GLN A 312 -20.31 32.96 -31.25
CA GLN A 312 -20.00 33.64 -32.50
C GLN A 312 -18.49 33.73 -32.78
N THR A 313 -17.69 33.94 -31.75
CA THR A 313 -16.25 34.21 -31.86
C THR A 313 -15.39 33.00 -31.52
N TYR A 314 -15.99 31.98 -30.90
CA TYR A 314 -15.29 30.88 -30.25
C TYR A 314 -14.27 31.34 -29.20
N LEU A 315 -14.38 32.57 -28.72
CA LEU A 315 -13.61 33.03 -27.58
C LEU A 315 -14.10 32.33 -26.32
N ILE A 316 -13.20 32.15 -25.38
CA ILE A 316 -13.58 31.81 -24.02
C ILE A 316 -13.86 33.12 -23.28
N CYS A 317 -15.02 33.18 -22.64
CA CYS A 317 -15.59 34.40 -22.07
C CYS A 317 -16.12 34.13 -20.65
N SER A 318 -16.43 35.18 -19.91
CA SER A 318 -17.20 35.15 -18.67
C SER A 318 -18.18 36.32 -18.64
N ASN A 319 -19.31 36.16 -17.95
CA ASN A 319 -20.31 37.23 -17.88
C ASN A 319 -20.88 37.27 -16.46
N PRO A 320 -20.40 38.19 -15.60
CA PRO A 320 -20.91 38.33 -14.24
C PRO A 320 -22.41 38.67 -14.15
N GLN A 321 -22.99 39.26 -15.20
CA GLN A 321 -24.40 39.64 -15.24
C GLN A 321 -25.32 38.46 -15.60
N ASP A 322 -24.75 37.39 -16.18
CA ASP A 322 -25.49 36.22 -16.61
C ASP A 322 -24.80 34.96 -16.08
N ALA A 323 -25.41 34.30 -15.11
CA ALA A 323 -24.86 33.13 -14.41
C ALA A 323 -24.82 31.85 -15.27
N LYS A 324 -24.59 31.99 -16.58
CA LYS A 324 -24.38 30.90 -17.53
C LYS A 324 -23.17 30.06 -17.11
N LYS A 325 -23.46 28.82 -16.73
CA LYS A 325 -22.47 27.82 -16.39
C LYS A 325 -22.19 26.95 -17.61
N ALA A 326 -20.99 27.03 -18.19
CA ALA A 326 -20.57 26.04 -19.16
C ALA A 326 -19.88 24.87 -18.44
N ALA A 327 -20.36 23.67 -18.73
CA ALA A 327 -19.76 22.45 -18.21
C ALA A 327 -18.66 21.94 -19.14
N PHE A 328 -17.51 21.59 -18.56
CA PHE A 328 -16.36 21.02 -19.26
C PHE A 328 -16.05 19.63 -18.69
N TYR A 329 -15.81 18.67 -19.56
CA TYR A 329 -15.22 17.40 -19.17
C TYR A 329 -13.73 17.60 -18.82
N VAL A 330 -13.25 16.82 -17.85
CA VAL A 330 -11.85 16.84 -17.43
C VAL A 330 -11.13 15.62 -18.01
N GLN A 331 -10.06 15.88 -18.75
CA GLN A 331 -9.11 14.86 -19.19
C GLN A 331 -7.80 15.05 -18.42
N ARG A 332 -7.25 13.95 -17.90
CA ARG A 332 -5.96 13.90 -17.20
C ARG A 332 -4.92 13.20 -18.07
N GLY A 333 -3.68 13.64 -17.99
CA GLY A 333 -2.55 13.01 -18.67
C GLY A 333 -1.23 13.44 -18.05
N HIS A 334 -0.13 12.85 -18.53
CA HIS A 334 1.21 13.18 -18.09
C HIS A 334 2.06 13.58 -19.28
N ASN A 335 2.92 14.58 -19.10
CA ASN A 335 3.91 14.93 -20.12
C ASN A 335 5.11 13.97 -20.11
N ALA A 336 6.05 14.19 -21.02
CA ALA A 336 7.29 13.41 -21.12
C ALA A 336 8.14 13.42 -19.83
N ASN A 337 7.98 14.43 -18.96
CA ASN A 337 8.68 14.54 -17.69
C ASN A 337 7.89 13.92 -16.52
N GLY A 338 6.76 13.25 -16.80
CA GLY A 338 5.91 12.64 -15.78
C GLY A 338 5.10 13.65 -14.96
N THR A 339 5.00 14.92 -15.38
CA THR A 339 4.18 15.93 -14.70
C THR A 339 2.71 15.77 -15.09
N LEU A 340 1.82 15.75 -14.10
CA LEU A 340 0.37 15.71 -14.30
C LEU A 340 -0.13 16.99 -15.01
N GLN A 341 -1.03 16.79 -15.98
CA GLN A 341 -1.63 17.85 -16.79
C GLN A 341 -3.13 17.58 -17.01
N PHE A 342 -3.88 18.66 -17.20
CA PHE A 342 -5.33 18.64 -17.34
C PHE A 342 -5.74 19.31 -18.64
N ALA A 343 -6.70 18.72 -19.34
CA ALA A 343 -7.34 19.34 -20.49
C ALA A 343 -8.84 19.42 -20.23
N PHE A 344 -9.43 20.55 -20.59
CA PHE A 344 -10.84 20.85 -20.34
C PHE A 344 -11.55 20.97 -21.68
N TYR A 345 -12.51 20.09 -21.96
CA TYR A 345 -13.26 20.12 -23.22
C TYR A 345 -14.76 20.32 -23.02
N SER A 346 -15.35 21.12 -23.90
CA SER A 346 -16.75 21.52 -23.88
C SER A 346 -17.69 20.31 -23.87
N SER A 347 -18.64 20.32 -22.95
CA SER A 347 -19.73 19.35 -22.95
C SER A 347 -20.77 19.62 -24.04
N TYR A 348 -20.93 20.88 -24.44
CA TYR A 348 -21.89 21.31 -25.46
C TYR A 348 -21.37 21.03 -26.88
N TRP A 349 -20.22 21.60 -27.24
CA TRP A 349 -19.69 21.47 -28.61
C TRP A 349 -19.01 20.13 -28.87
N ARG A 350 -18.58 19.43 -27.80
CA ARG A 350 -17.79 18.19 -27.81
C ARG A 350 -16.46 18.33 -28.59
N ASN A 351 -15.39 17.69 -28.11
CA ASN A 351 -14.05 17.75 -28.71
C ASN A 351 -13.40 19.14 -28.86
N ARG A 352 -14.00 20.20 -28.28
CA ARG A 352 -13.39 21.53 -28.25
C ARG A 352 -12.84 21.84 -26.88
N TYR A 353 -11.59 22.28 -26.82
CA TYR A 353 -10.86 22.50 -25.58
C TYR A 353 -10.69 23.98 -25.30
N ILE A 354 -10.54 24.33 -24.03
CA ILE A 354 -10.00 25.63 -23.61
C ILE A 354 -8.56 25.68 -24.09
N PHE A 355 -8.33 26.36 -25.22
CA PHE A 355 -7.10 26.34 -25.98
C PHE A 355 -6.42 27.70 -25.94
N ARG A 356 -5.13 27.73 -25.60
CA ARG A 356 -4.32 28.94 -25.69
C ARG A 356 -3.60 28.96 -27.03
N GLU A 357 -3.91 29.94 -27.88
CA GLU A 357 -3.18 30.15 -29.12
C GLU A 357 -1.77 30.68 -28.86
N PRO A 358 -0.75 30.12 -29.52
CA PRO A 358 0.59 30.70 -29.51
C PRO A 358 0.52 32.11 -30.06
N THR A 359 0.95 33.09 -29.27
CA THR A 359 1.06 34.48 -29.71
C THR A 359 2.23 34.59 -30.71
N THR A 360 1.93 34.60 -32.01
CA THR A 360 2.94 34.78 -33.08
C THR A 360 3.37 36.24 -33.24
N THR A 361 2.65 37.16 -32.62
CA THR A 361 2.82 38.61 -32.71
C THR A 361 3.45 39.17 -31.43
N THR A 362 4.68 39.66 -31.55
CA THR A 362 5.35 40.50 -30.55
C THR A 362 4.59 41.80 -30.24
N SER A 363 3.51 42.12 -30.97
CA SER A 363 2.71 43.34 -30.80
C SER A 363 1.66 43.29 -29.68
N ASP A 364 1.22 42.13 -29.20
CA ASP A 364 0.22 42.04 -28.11
C ASP A 364 0.84 42.13 -26.71
N TYR A 365 2.16 42.00 -26.61
CA TYR A 365 2.91 42.22 -25.36
C TYR A 365 3.16 43.70 -25.06
N ASN A 366 2.66 44.61 -25.90
CA ASN A 366 2.85 46.05 -25.76
C ASN A 366 1.64 46.77 -25.16
N SER A 367 0.87 46.09 -24.29
CA SER A 367 -0.08 46.76 -23.41
C SER A 367 0.56 46.92 -22.03
N THR A 368 0.43 48.10 -21.45
CA THR A 368 0.79 48.46 -20.07
C THR A 368 0.23 47.52 -18.99
N THR A 369 -0.58 46.53 -19.37
CA THR A 369 -1.25 45.58 -18.50
C THR A 369 -0.71 44.14 -18.59
N GLY A 370 0.09 43.76 -19.59
CA GLY A 370 0.64 42.40 -19.69
C GLY A 370 -0.39 41.28 -19.94
N ILE A 371 -1.51 41.61 -20.59
CA ILE A 371 -2.59 40.70 -20.97
C ILE A 371 -2.43 40.25 -22.43
N SER A 372 -2.64 38.96 -22.72
CA SER A 372 -2.73 38.40 -24.06
C SER A 372 -4.12 37.79 -24.30
N LYS A 373 -4.87 38.33 -25.27
CA LYS A 373 -6.19 37.80 -25.69
C LYS A 373 -6.00 36.62 -26.64
N ASN A 374 -5.78 35.43 -26.09
CA ASN A 374 -5.41 34.26 -26.88
C ASN A 374 -6.08 32.95 -26.43
N VAL A 375 -7.21 33.02 -25.74
CA VAL A 375 -7.91 31.83 -25.24
C VAL A 375 -9.19 31.60 -26.03
N TYR A 376 -9.26 30.43 -26.68
CA TYR A 376 -10.31 30.08 -27.61
C TYR A 376 -10.82 28.66 -27.37
N SER A 377 -12.03 28.39 -27.82
CA SER A 377 -12.60 27.05 -27.97
C SER A 377 -12.14 26.46 -29.30
N ARG A 378 -11.21 25.48 -29.26
CA ARG A 378 -10.61 24.87 -30.46
C ARG A 378 -10.71 23.35 -30.44
N ASN A 379 -10.85 22.74 -31.62
CA ASN A 379 -10.78 21.28 -31.80
C ASN A 379 -9.32 20.80 -31.80
N ALA A 380 -8.59 21.07 -30.72
CA ALA A 380 -7.23 20.64 -30.49
C ALA A 380 -7.02 20.54 -28.97
N VAL A 381 -6.43 19.45 -28.51
CA VAL A 381 -6.16 19.26 -27.08
C VAL A 381 -5.16 20.32 -26.62
N TYR A 382 -5.48 21.04 -25.56
CA TYR A 382 -4.55 21.93 -24.88
C TYR A 382 -4.41 21.51 -23.43
N TRP A 383 -3.16 21.31 -23.01
CA TRP A 383 -2.85 20.86 -21.66
C TRP A 383 -2.53 22.05 -20.77
N TRP A 384 -3.14 22.05 -19.59
CA TRP A 384 -2.94 23.01 -18.51
C TRP A 384 -2.29 22.30 -17.32
N GLN A 385 -1.29 22.94 -16.72
CA GLN A 385 -0.77 22.55 -15.43
C GLN A 385 -1.61 23.23 -14.36
N VAL A 386 -2.25 22.43 -13.51
CA VAL A 386 -3.05 22.94 -12.40
C VAL A 386 -2.15 23.20 -11.20
N ARG A 387 -2.25 24.38 -10.60
CA ARG A 387 -1.62 24.71 -9.31
C ARG A 387 -2.71 24.93 -8.28
N HIS A 388 -2.69 24.12 -7.22
CA HIS A 388 -3.64 24.21 -6.12
C HIS A 388 -3.27 25.34 -5.15
N LEU A 389 -4.27 26.12 -4.75
CA LEU A 389 -4.17 27.26 -3.85
C LEU A 389 -5.29 27.17 -2.80
N GLU A 390 -5.19 27.91 -1.70
CA GLU A 390 -6.23 27.91 -0.66
C GLU A 390 -7.58 28.41 -1.19
N GLU A 391 -7.54 29.39 -2.08
CA GLU A 391 -8.71 30.05 -2.65
C GLU A 391 -9.16 29.51 -4.02
N GLY A 392 -8.57 28.41 -4.51
CA GLY A 392 -8.97 27.75 -5.75
C GLY A 392 -7.79 27.13 -6.50
N VAL A 393 -7.87 27.16 -7.83
CA VAL A 393 -6.80 26.66 -8.70
C VAL A 393 -6.35 27.72 -9.70
N ALA A 394 -5.06 27.72 -10.02
CA ALA A 394 -4.49 28.48 -11.12
C ALA A 394 -4.12 27.53 -12.26
N LEU A 395 -4.42 27.92 -13.50
CA LEU A 395 -4.17 27.10 -14.69
C LEU A 395 -3.02 27.70 -15.48
N TYR A 396 -1.86 27.05 -15.44
CA TYR A 396 -0.67 27.45 -16.17
C TYR A 396 -0.57 26.71 -17.50
N ASP A 397 0.05 27.34 -18.50
CA ASP A 397 0.43 26.65 -19.72
C ASP A 397 1.32 25.44 -19.38
N ALA A 398 0.90 24.23 -19.74
CA ALA A 398 1.62 23.03 -19.31
C ALA A 398 2.93 22.78 -20.07
N GLY A 399 3.11 23.41 -21.24
CA GLY A 399 4.32 23.26 -22.04
C GLY A 399 5.48 24.17 -21.58
N THR A 400 5.17 25.39 -21.13
CA THR A 400 6.20 26.39 -20.78
C THR A 400 6.07 26.95 -19.37
N SER A 401 4.94 26.74 -18.70
CA SER A 401 4.56 27.37 -17.43
C SER A 401 4.72 28.90 -17.43
N SER A 402 4.82 29.52 -18.61
CA SER A 402 5.16 30.93 -18.78
C SER A 402 3.94 31.85 -18.79
N ALA A 403 2.74 31.25 -18.95
CA ALA A 403 1.47 31.95 -18.98
C ALA A 403 0.46 31.30 -18.01
N VAL A 404 -0.45 32.11 -17.47
CA VAL A 404 -1.53 31.69 -16.57
C VAL A 404 -2.87 32.18 -17.10
N LEU A 405 -3.90 31.33 -17.01
CA LEU A 405 -5.27 31.63 -17.42
C LEU A 405 -5.96 32.60 -16.44
N CYS A 406 -6.50 33.70 -16.97
CA CYS A 406 -7.15 34.74 -16.19
C CYS A 406 -8.43 35.22 -16.87
N GLY A 407 -9.35 35.79 -16.10
CA GLY A 407 -10.61 36.32 -16.63
C GLY A 407 -11.35 37.24 -15.67
N GLY A 408 -10.67 37.72 -14.62
CA GLY A 408 -11.27 38.54 -13.56
C GLY A 408 -11.09 40.06 -13.71
N ASN A 409 -10.41 40.55 -14.75
CA ASN A 409 -10.26 41.99 -14.97
C ASN A 409 -11.54 42.60 -15.61
N PRO A 410 -12.27 43.48 -14.91
CA PRO A 410 -13.53 44.04 -15.40
C PRO A 410 -13.37 44.99 -16.60
N LEU A 411 -12.15 45.46 -16.87
CA LEU A 411 -11.87 46.37 -17.99
C LEU A 411 -11.69 45.61 -19.32
N HIS A 412 -11.48 44.30 -19.28
CA HIS A 412 -11.21 43.51 -20.48
C HIS A 412 -12.47 42.78 -20.96
N ARG A 413 -13.37 43.55 -21.60
CA ARG A 413 -14.68 43.09 -22.07
C ARG A 413 -14.99 43.56 -23.48
N ASP A 414 -15.86 42.83 -24.15
CA ASP A 414 -16.52 43.21 -25.41
C ASP A 414 -18.04 43.20 -25.16
N GLY A 415 -18.65 44.40 -25.13
CA GLY A 415 -20.01 44.57 -24.65
C GLY A 415 -20.18 44.13 -23.19
N GLU A 416 -21.07 43.16 -22.96
CA GLU A 416 -21.34 42.56 -21.64
C GLU A 416 -20.40 41.38 -21.32
N GLU A 417 -19.66 40.86 -22.31
CA GLU A 417 -18.85 39.65 -22.16
C GLU A 417 -17.42 40.02 -21.76
N HIS A 418 -16.97 39.53 -20.61
CA HIS A 418 -15.57 39.62 -20.19
C HIS A 418 -14.77 38.55 -20.92
N HIS A 419 -13.59 38.91 -21.43
CA HIS A 419 -12.73 37.93 -22.09
C HIS A 419 -11.98 37.10 -21.06
N VAL A 420 -11.79 35.82 -21.37
CA VAL A 420 -10.74 35.01 -20.74
C VAL A 420 -9.47 35.17 -21.57
N TYR A 421 -8.36 35.38 -20.88
CA TYR A 421 -7.06 35.75 -21.45
C TYR A 421 -5.94 35.03 -20.71
N THR A 422 -4.71 35.23 -21.16
CA THR A 422 -3.54 34.83 -20.37
C THR A 422 -2.70 36.02 -19.93
N ARG A 423 -2.04 35.87 -18.78
CA ARG A 423 -0.98 36.78 -18.30
C ARG A 423 0.34 36.02 -18.21
N ARG A 424 1.46 36.74 -18.13
CA ARG A 424 2.75 36.09 -17.81
C ARG A 424 2.68 35.51 -16.40
N ALA A 425 3.21 34.31 -16.22
CA ALA A 425 3.27 33.64 -14.93
C ALA A 425 4.03 34.45 -13.86
N ALA A 426 5.02 35.24 -14.27
CA ALA A 426 5.76 36.15 -13.39
C ALA A 426 4.86 37.24 -12.76
N ASP A 427 3.78 37.62 -13.43
CA ASP A 427 2.85 38.66 -12.97
C ASP A 427 1.73 38.07 -12.08
N PHE A 428 1.71 36.74 -11.86
CA PHE A 428 0.63 36.04 -11.14
C PHE A 428 0.38 36.61 -9.75
N ASN A 429 1.42 36.90 -8.96
CA ASN A 429 1.25 37.39 -7.60
C ASN A 429 0.56 38.77 -7.55
N LEU A 430 0.76 39.61 -8.57
CA LEU A 430 0.14 40.93 -8.66
C LEU A 430 -1.34 40.84 -9.05
N TYR A 431 -1.69 39.87 -9.90
CA TYR A 431 -3.04 39.70 -10.46
C TYR A 431 -3.72 38.41 -9.98
N ARG A 432 -3.34 37.91 -8.80
CA ARG A 432 -3.75 36.58 -8.30
C ARG A 432 -5.26 36.37 -8.38
N ARG A 433 -6.05 37.32 -7.89
CA ARG A 433 -7.51 37.20 -7.88
C ARG A 433 -8.10 37.08 -9.29
N GLU A 434 -7.49 37.68 -10.31
CA GLU A 434 -7.99 37.58 -11.69
C GLU A 434 -7.72 36.21 -12.32
N CYS A 435 -6.78 35.44 -11.77
CA CYS A 435 -6.20 34.24 -12.38
C CYS A 435 -6.46 32.96 -11.57
N VAL A 436 -7.25 33.05 -10.49
CA VAL A 436 -7.65 31.91 -9.68
C VAL A 436 -9.11 31.57 -9.94
N TRP A 437 -9.37 30.27 -10.05
CA TRP A 437 -10.65 29.70 -10.42
C TRP A 437 -11.13 28.74 -9.33
N ARG A 438 -12.40 28.82 -8.96
CA ARG A 438 -13.13 27.76 -8.25
C ARG A 438 -13.52 26.67 -9.24
N VAL A 439 -13.40 25.43 -8.81
CA VAL A 439 -13.78 24.25 -9.58
C VAL A 439 -15.04 23.68 -8.95
N GLU A 440 -16.15 23.84 -9.65
CA GLU A 440 -17.46 23.38 -9.19
C GLU A 440 -17.89 22.13 -9.96
N ASN A 441 -18.54 21.18 -9.27
CA ASN A 441 -19.13 20.03 -9.93
C ASN A 441 -20.35 20.47 -10.74
N CYS A 442 -20.28 20.30 -12.05
CA CYS A 442 -21.32 20.67 -13.01
C CYS A 442 -21.79 19.46 -13.82
N THR A 443 -21.74 18.27 -13.23
CA THR A 443 -22.13 17.02 -13.90
C THR A 443 -23.58 17.07 -14.39
N GLU A 444 -24.47 17.71 -13.62
CA GLU A 444 -25.88 17.89 -13.96
C GLU A 444 -26.14 19.04 -14.95
N ALA A 445 -25.16 19.91 -15.17
CA ALA A 445 -25.30 21.00 -16.14
C ALA A 445 -25.19 20.44 -17.57
N THR A 446 -26.12 20.87 -18.43
CA THR A 446 -26.27 20.44 -19.82
C THR A 446 -25.59 21.38 -20.79
#